data_AF-A0A0E3P9W9-F1
#
_entry.id   AF-A0A0E3P9W9-F1
#
_cell.length_a   1.000
_cell.length_b   1.000
_cell.length_c   1.000
_cell.angle_alpha   90.00
_cell.angle_beta   90.00
_cell.angle_gamma   90.00
#
_symmetry.space_group_name_H-M   'P 1'
#
loop_
_entity.id
_entity.type
_entity.pdbx_description
1 polymer ?
#
loop_
_entity_poly.entity_id
_entity_poly.type
_entity_poly.pdbx_seq_one_letter_code
_entity_poly.pdbx_strand_id
1 'polypeptide(L)'
;MILHSMEPYSTLPEVHLAETIYTDPRTPVSVDGGMYKVGSPTADSPVLFTTNFALTYYTVESDISSNGIDCWLLAVDTDGIGVEAAVAGGQLTADKVKEAFDKAGFDLKTAVNHNTVVTPGLAARLQGDLEDKLGANVKVGPMDSGRIPGWMEKNWPPK
;
A
#
# COMPACT_ATOMS: atom_id res chain seq x y z
N MET A 1 -23.04 -26.61 5.95
CA MET A 1 -22.35 -26.73 7.25
C MET A 1 -23.37 -26.45 8.33
N ILE A 2 -23.51 -27.31 9.33
CA ILE A 2 -24.38 -27.06 10.49
C ILE A 2 -23.43 -26.69 11.64
N LEU A 3 -23.55 -25.46 12.15
CA LEU A 3 -22.73 -24.96 13.24
C LEU A 3 -23.50 -25.06 14.56
N HIS A 4 -22.80 -25.33 15.66
CA HIS A 4 -23.37 -25.38 17.01
C HIS A 4 -23.32 -24.02 17.73
N SER A 5 -22.69 -23.01 17.13
CA SER A 5 -22.54 -21.66 17.65
C SER A 5 -22.69 -20.66 16.53
N MET A 6 -23.35 -19.54 16.83
CA MET A 6 -23.52 -18.39 15.91
C MET A 6 -22.71 -17.17 16.37
N GLU A 7 -21.90 -17.32 17.42
CA GLU A 7 -21.07 -16.24 17.94
C GLU A 7 -19.99 -15.81 16.93
N PRO A 8 -19.69 -14.51 16.78
CA PRO A 8 -18.78 -14.00 15.75
C PRO A 8 -17.40 -14.66 15.73
N TYR A 9 -16.82 -14.94 16.91
CA TYR A 9 -15.51 -15.59 17.02
C TYR A 9 -15.51 -17.03 16.49
N SER A 10 -16.68 -17.68 16.43
CA SER A 10 -16.83 -19.04 15.92
C SER A 10 -17.21 -19.09 14.44
N THR A 11 -17.96 -18.10 13.94
CA THR A 11 -18.41 -18.07 12.55
C THR A 11 -17.44 -17.35 11.62
N LEU A 12 -16.70 -16.34 12.10
CA LEU A 12 -15.79 -15.55 11.27
C LEU A 12 -14.67 -16.40 10.62
N PRO A 13 -13.98 -17.31 11.35
CA PRO A 13 -12.95 -18.15 10.74
C PRO A 13 -13.52 -19.07 9.66
N GLU A 14 -14.72 -19.62 9.88
CA GLU A 14 -15.38 -20.53 8.93
C GLU A 14 -15.79 -19.83 7.64
N VAL A 15 -16.34 -18.62 7.74
CA VAL A 15 -16.70 -17.80 6.58
C VAL A 15 -15.45 -17.39 5.81
N HIS A 16 -14.41 -16.93 6.52
CA HIS A 16 -13.15 -16.53 5.90
C HIS A 16 -12.42 -17.70 5.23
N LEU A 17 -12.45 -18.89 5.83
CA LEU A 17 -11.87 -20.10 5.26
C LEU A 17 -12.62 -20.51 4.00
N ALA A 18 -13.96 -20.47 4.02
CA ALA A 18 -14.75 -20.76 2.83
C ALA A 18 -14.42 -19.78 1.70
N GLU A 19 -14.38 -18.47 1.98
CA GLU A 19 -14.01 -17.44 0.99
C GLU A 19 -12.61 -17.70 0.40
N THR A 20 -11.63 -18.03 1.25
CA THR A 20 -10.26 -18.34 0.81
C THR A 20 -10.19 -19.61 -0.04
N ILE A 21 -10.93 -20.68 0.32
CA ILE A 21 -10.93 -21.95 -0.42
C ILE A 21 -11.63 -21.83 -1.78
N TYR A 22 -12.72 -21.06 -1.85
CA TYR A 22 -13.52 -20.93 -3.07
C TYR A 22 -13.06 -19.79 -3.99
N THR A 23 -12.01 -19.06 -3.63
CA THR A 23 -11.36 -18.08 -4.51
C THR A 23 -10.61 -18.80 -5.64
N ASP A 24 -10.73 -18.29 -6.87
CA ASP A 24 -10.03 -18.87 -8.02
C ASP A 24 -8.50 -18.73 -7.84
N PRO A 25 -7.73 -19.83 -7.76
CA PRO A 25 -6.29 -19.76 -7.57
C PRO A 25 -5.54 -19.19 -8.78
N ARG A 26 -6.19 -19.04 -9.94
CA ARG A 26 -5.54 -18.49 -11.14
C ARG A 26 -5.59 -16.96 -11.21
N THR A 27 -6.54 -16.35 -10.52
CA THR A 27 -6.82 -14.93 -10.65
C THR A 27 -6.66 -14.28 -9.28
N PRO A 28 -5.52 -13.59 -9.02
CA PRO A 28 -5.32 -12.92 -7.75
C PRO A 28 -6.40 -11.86 -7.52
N VAL A 29 -6.92 -11.82 -6.29
CA VAL A 29 -7.84 -10.76 -5.88
C VAL A 29 -7.05 -9.45 -5.83
N SER A 30 -7.46 -8.49 -6.64
CA SER A 30 -6.80 -7.20 -6.78
C SER A 30 -7.77 -6.05 -6.55
N VAL A 31 -7.21 -4.92 -6.16
CA VAL A 31 -7.88 -3.62 -6.08
C VAL A 31 -7.57 -2.85 -7.36
N ASP A 32 -8.43 -1.92 -7.74
CA ASP A 32 -8.15 -1.06 -8.90
C ASP A 32 -6.89 -0.22 -8.63
N GLY A 33 -6.02 -0.10 -9.64
CA GLY A 33 -4.84 0.74 -9.54
C GLY A 33 -5.25 2.23 -9.47
N GLY A 34 -4.76 2.95 -8.46
CA GLY A 34 -5.15 4.34 -8.27
C GLY A 34 -4.67 4.94 -6.96
N MET A 35 -4.92 6.25 -6.79
CA MET A 35 -4.62 6.98 -5.56
C MET A 35 -5.83 6.97 -4.63
N TYR A 36 -5.63 6.47 -3.41
CA TYR A 36 -6.63 6.39 -2.37
C TYR A 36 -6.33 7.36 -1.23
N LYS A 37 -7.40 7.88 -0.61
CA LYS A 37 -7.33 8.73 0.56
C LYS A 37 -7.62 7.87 1.79
N VAL A 38 -6.67 7.80 2.72
CA VAL A 38 -6.89 7.17 4.03
C VAL A 38 -7.13 8.30 5.03
N GLY A 39 -8.32 8.29 5.64
CA GLY A 39 -8.76 9.38 6.53
C GLY A 39 -9.03 10.69 5.78
N SER A 40 -8.51 11.81 6.30
CA SER A 40 -8.66 13.16 5.75
C SER A 40 -7.30 13.79 5.39
N PRO A 41 -6.59 13.29 4.36
CA PRO A 41 -5.25 13.75 4.06
C PRO A 41 -5.21 15.21 3.59
N THR A 42 -4.17 15.91 4.03
CA THR A 42 -3.88 17.32 3.71
C THR A 42 -2.62 17.44 2.84
N ALA A 43 -2.20 18.66 2.53
CA ALA A 43 -0.98 18.91 1.75
C ALA A 43 0.33 18.54 2.51
N ASP A 44 0.25 18.33 3.82
CA ASP A 44 1.38 17.93 4.67
C ASP A 44 1.33 16.43 5.04
N SER A 45 0.31 15.71 4.56
CA SER A 45 0.12 14.29 4.81
C SER A 45 1.07 13.43 3.98
N PRO A 46 1.62 12.33 4.55
CA PRO A 46 2.54 11.46 3.84
C PRO A 46 1.88 10.80 2.63
N VAL A 47 2.70 10.57 1.60
CA VAL A 47 2.34 9.80 0.42
C VAL A 47 3.05 8.47 0.47
N LEU A 48 2.29 7.39 0.56
CA LEU A 48 2.77 6.01 0.55
C LEU A 48 2.33 5.33 -0.75
N PHE A 49 3.09 4.35 -1.21
CA PHE A 49 2.61 3.45 -2.26
C PHE A 49 2.72 1.99 -1.83
N THR A 50 1.85 1.18 -2.39
CA THR A 50 1.78 -0.28 -2.22
C THR A 50 1.39 -0.92 -3.54
N THR A 51 1.30 -2.25 -3.59
CA THR A 51 0.79 -2.97 -4.76
C THR A 51 -0.73 -3.13 -4.70
N ASN A 52 -1.36 -3.38 -5.84
CA ASN A 52 -2.79 -3.58 -5.95
C ASN A 52 -3.27 -4.98 -5.52
N PHE A 53 -2.41 -5.82 -4.93
CA PHE A 53 -2.84 -7.07 -4.35
C PHE A 53 -3.76 -6.79 -3.15
N ALA A 54 -4.99 -7.30 -3.17
CA ALA A 54 -6.03 -6.88 -2.24
C ALA A 54 -5.62 -7.08 -0.77
N LEU A 55 -5.01 -8.22 -0.43
CA LEU A 55 -4.53 -8.46 0.93
C LEU A 55 -3.44 -7.47 1.34
N THR A 56 -2.52 -7.11 0.45
CA THR A 56 -1.49 -6.12 0.76
C THR A 56 -2.09 -4.73 0.93
N TYR A 57 -2.96 -4.30 0.01
CA TYR A 57 -3.59 -2.99 0.06
C TYR A 57 -4.41 -2.80 1.34
N TYR A 58 -5.34 -3.71 1.63
CA TYR A 58 -6.20 -3.60 2.81
C TYR A 58 -5.45 -3.76 4.12
N THR A 59 -4.37 -4.54 4.16
CA THR A 59 -3.53 -4.61 5.38
C THR A 59 -2.86 -3.25 5.64
N VAL A 60 -2.28 -2.63 4.61
CA VAL A 60 -1.66 -1.30 4.75
C VAL A 60 -2.69 -0.23 5.10
N GLU A 61 -3.84 -0.22 4.42
CA GLU A 61 -4.92 0.74 4.66
C GLU A 61 -5.49 0.61 6.08
N SER A 62 -5.75 -0.62 6.53
CA SER A 62 -6.24 -0.91 7.88
C SER A 62 -5.24 -0.49 8.96
N ASP A 63 -3.95 -0.77 8.78
CA ASP A 63 -2.91 -0.39 9.74
C ASP A 63 -2.77 1.13 9.85
N ILE A 64 -2.86 1.85 8.73
CA ILE A 64 -2.80 3.32 8.71
C ILE A 64 -4.05 3.90 9.36
N SER A 65 -5.24 3.45 8.95
CA SER A 65 -6.52 3.95 9.45
C SER A 65 -6.72 3.67 10.94
N SER A 66 -6.35 2.47 11.41
CA SER A 66 -6.50 2.08 12.82
C SER A 66 -5.61 2.88 13.77
N ASN A 67 -4.54 3.49 13.24
CA ASN A 67 -3.62 4.33 14.00
C ASN A 67 -3.90 5.84 13.81
N GLY A 68 -4.99 6.21 13.13
CA GLY A 68 -5.38 7.61 12.95
C GLY A 68 -4.40 8.43 12.11
N ILE A 69 -3.71 7.79 11.17
CA ILE A 69 -2.74 8.45 10.28
C ILE A 69 -3.45 8.84 8.99
N ASP A 70 -3.56 10.14 8.71
CA ASP A 70 -4.15 10.63 7.46
C ASP A 70 -3.08 10.65 6.35
N CYS A 71 -3.29 9.87 5.27
CA CYS A 71 -2.30 9.75 4.20
C CYS A 71 -2.91 9.56 2.81
N TRP A 72 -2.06 9.76 1.81
CA TRP A 72 -2.30 9.36 0.43
C TRP A 72 -1.69 7.98 0.21
N LEU A 73 -2.47 7.02 -0.27
CA LEU A 73 -2.03 5.65 -0.53
C LEU A 73 -2.21 5.31 -2.01
N LEU A 74 -1.11 5.17 -2.74
CA LEU A 74 -1.11 4.75 -4.14
C LEU A 74 -1.11 3.23 -4.24
N ALA A 75 -2.12 2.65 -4.88
CA ALA A 75 -2.12 1.25 -5.28
C ALA A 75 -1.54 1.13 -6.70
N VAL A 76 -0.34 0.56 -6.80
CA VAL A 76 0.35 0.33 -8.08
C VAL A 76 -0.13 -0.99 -8.67
N ASP A 77 -0.54 -0.96 -9.94
CA ASP A 77 -1.02 -2.15 -10.64
C ASP A 77 0.13 -3.12 -10.96
N THR A 78 0.18 -4.22 -10.21
CA THR A 78 1.15 -5.30 -10.33
C THR A 78 0.46 -6.63 -10.67
N ASP A 79 -0.70 -6.58 -11.32
CA ASP A 79 -1.50 -7.76 -11.65
C ASP A 79 -1.93 -8.56 -10.40
N GLY A 80 -2.11 -7.86 -9.27
CA GLY A 80 -2.50 -8.48 -8.00
C GLY A 80 -1.38 -9.25 -7.32
N ILE A 81 -0.11 -8.93 -7.59
CA ILE A 81 1.05 -9.57 -6.96
C ILE A 81 1.52 -8.75 -5.75
N GLY A 82 1.88 -9.43 -4.65
CA GLY A 82 2.42 -8.78 -3.45
C GLY A 82 3.77 -8.09 -3.68
N VAL A 83 4.14 -7.16 -2.79
CA VAL A 83 5.29 -6.26 -2.96
C VAL A 83 6.60 -6.99 -3.30
N GLU A 84 7.04 -7.93 -2.47
CA GLU A 84 8.33 -8.60 -2.66
C GLU A 84 8.40 -9.41 -3.96
N ALA A 85 7.33 -10.15 -4.27
CA ALA A 85 7.24 -10.93 -5.49
C ALA A 85 7.17 -10.04 -6.74
N ALA A 86 6.46 -8.91 -6.67
CA ALA A 86 6.36 -7.96 -7.77
C ALA A 86 7.70 -7.25 -8.04
N VAL A 87 8.49 -6.95 -6.99
CA VAL A 87 9.85 -6.42 -7.15
C VAL A 87 10.75 -7.47 -7.81
N ALA A 88 10.70 -8.71 -7.34
CA ALA A 88 11.53 -9.80 -7.86
C ALA A 88 11.16 -10.19 -9.30
N GLY A 89 9.87 -10.18 -9.64
CA GLY A 89 9.37 -10.51 -10.98
C GLY A 89 9.39 -9.35 -11.97
N GLY A 90 9.77 -8.14 -11.53
CA GLY A 90 9.85 -6.95 -12.38
C GLY A 90 8.50 -6.31 -12.71
N GLN A 91 7.41 -6.73 -12.06
CA GLN A 91 6.11 -6.07 -12.17
C GLN A 91 6.04 -4.78 -11.35
N LEU A 92 6.91 -4.60 -10.35
CA LEU A 92 7.05 -3.34 -9.61
C LEU A 92 8.42 -2.73 -9.92
N THR A 93 8.41 -1.67 -10.73
CA THR A 93 9.60 -0.90 -11.12
C THR A 93 9.37 0.59 -10.90
N ALA A 94 10.44 1.38 -10.84
CA ALA A 94 10.34 2.83 -10.68
C ALA A 94 9.51 3.50 -11.79
N ASP A 95 9.61 3.00 -13.04
CA ASP A 95 8.81 3.46 -14.16
C ASP A 95 7.32 3.18 -13.95
N LYS A 96 6.97 1.97 -13.50
CA LYS A 96 5.56 1.61 -13.26
C LYS A 96 4.94 2.41 -12.12
N VAL A 97 5.71 2.72 -11.08
CA VAL A 97 5.26 3.60 -9.99
C VAL A 97 5.00 5.01 -10.50
N LYS A 98 5.90 5.56 -11.34
CA LYS A 98 5.70 6.86 -11.98
C LYS A 98 4.45 6.88 -12.86
N GLU A 99 4.29 5.87 -13.72
CA GLU A 99 3.08 5.71 -14.54
C GLU A 99 1.82 5.62 -13.69
N ALA A 100 1.87 4.99 -12.51
CA ALA A 100 0.74 4.92 -11.60
C ALA A 100 0.39 6.29 -11.00
N PHE A 101 1.37 7.13 -10.64
CA PHE A 101 1.14 8.52 -10.24
C PHE A 101 0.52 9.34 -11.38
N ASP A 102 1.06 9.22 -12.60
CA ASP A 102 0.57 9.92 -13.78
C ASP A 102 -0.88 9.51 -14.12
N LYS A 103 -1.19 8.21 -14.09
CA LYS A 103 -2.54 7.67 -14.31
C LYS A 103 -3.53 8.12 -13.24
N ALA A 104 -3.08 8.25 -11.99
CA ALA A 104 -3.90 8.75 -10.90
C ALA A 104 -4.13 10.27 -10.97
N GLY A 105 -3.45 10.98 -11.88
CA GLY A 105 -3.51 12.44 -11.97
C GLY A 105 -2.96 13.14 -10.73
N PHE A 106 -2.06 12.49 -9.99
CA PHE A 106 -1.52 12.99 -8.73
C PHE A 106 -0.08 13.47 -8.93
N ASP A 107 0.10 14.78 -9.10
CA ASP A 107 1.44 15.37 -9.17
C ASP A 107 1.93 15.72 -7.75
N LEU A 108 2.93 14.97 -7.29
CA LEU A 108 3.61 15.14 -5.99
C LEU A 108 4.06 16.57 -5.72
N LYS A 109 4.44 17.34 -6.74
CA LYS A 109 4.93 18.72 -6.58
C LYS A 109 3.82 19.73 -6.30
N THR A 110 2.59 19.39 -6.68
CA THR A 110 1.43 20.29 -6.52
C THR A 110 0.49 19.82 -5.42
N ALA A 111 0.43 18.51 -5.17
CA ALA A 111 -0.49 17.92 -4.22
C ALA A 111 0.03 17.93 -2.78
N VAL A 112 1.35 17.93 -2.57
CA VAL A 112 1.98 17.93 -1.25
C VAL A 112 3.16 18.90 -1.15
N ASN A 113 3.36 19.50 0.02
CA ASN A 113 4.41 20.52 0.24
C ASN A 113 5.82 19.92 0.37
N HIS A 114 5.92 18.65 0.78
CA HIS A 114 7.18 18.00 1.14
C HIS A 114 7.84 17.21 -0.01
N ASN A 115 7.14 17.01 -1.13
CA ASN A 115 7.61 16.25 -2.30
C ASN A 115 8.39 14.97 -1.92
N THR A 116 7.81 14.18 -0.99
CA THR A 116 8.42 12.99 -0.41
C THR A 116 7.46 11.81 -0.54
N VAL A 117 7.96 10.66 -0.98
CA VAL A 117 7.21 9.41 -1.11
C VAL A 117 7.81 8.34 -0.19
N VAL A 118 6.95 7.60 0.50
CA VAL A 118 7.36 6.46 1.33
C VAL A 118 7.25 5.18 0.52
N THR A 119 8.37 4.50 0.32
CA THR A 119 8.44 3.18 -0.33
C THR A 119 8.32 2.07 0.71
N PRO A 120 7.64 0.94 0.43
CA PRO A 120 7.67 -0.23 1.30
C PRO A 120 9.11 -0.71 1.54
N GLY A 121 9.41 -1.20 2.75
CA GLY A 121 10.76 -1.69 3.08
C GLY A 121 11.24 -2.84 2.19
N LEU A 122 10.33 -3.67 1.70
CA LEU A 122 10.61 -4.76 0.76
C LEU A 122 11.00 -4.24 -0.65
N ALA A 123 10.66 -3.00 -0.97
CA ALA A 123 10.98 -2.32 -2.22
C ALA A 123 12.15 -1.32 -2.07
N ALA A 124 12.92 -1.39 -0.97
CA ALA A 124 14.05 -0.49 -0.71
C ALA A 124 15.10 -0.45 -1.83
N ARG A 125 15.24 -1.55 -2.59
CA ARG A 125 16.17 -1.64 -3.73
C ARG A 125 15.84 -0.65 -4.86
N LEU A 126 14.58 -0.23 -4.97
CA LEU A 126 14.11 0.70 -6.00
C LEU A 126 14.31 2.17 -5.61
N GLN A 127 14.85 2.47 -4.42
CA GLN A 127 14.92 3.84 -3.90
C GLN A 127 15.63 4.80 -4.87
N GLY A 128 16.83 4.45 -5.35
CA GLY A 128 17.60 5.34 -6.23
C GLY A 128 16.87 5.61 -7.55
N ASP A 129 16.38 4.55 -8.20
CA ASP A 129 15.65 4.67 -9.46
C ASP A 129 14.34 5.48 -9.29
N LEU A 130 13.65 5.33 -8.15
CA LEU A 130 12.44 6.10 -7.83
C LEU A 130 12.75 7.58 -7.63
N GLU A 131 13.83 7.92 -6.91
CA GLU A 131 14.26 9.31 -6.71
C GLU A 131 14.56 9.99 -8.06
N ASP A 132 15.27 9.30 -8.95
CA ASP A 132 15.62 9.81 -10.28
C ASP A 132 14.37 9.99 -11.18
N LYS A 133 13.43 9.04 -11.14
CA LYS A 133 12.25 9.05 -12.02
C LYS A 133 11.16 10.01 -11.56
N LEU A 134 10.90 10.08 -10.25
CA LEU A 134 9.88 10.94 -9.66
C LEU A 134 10.41 12.36 -9.42
N GLY A 135 11.73 12.54 -9.27
CA GLY A 135 12.31 13.82 -8.88
C GLY A 135 11.81 14.27 -7.50
N ALA A 136 11.56 13.30 -6.63
CA ALA A 136 11.01 13.44 -5.29
C ALA A 136 11.91 12.70 -4.29
N ASN A 137 11.88 13.11 -3.03
CA ASN A 137 12.63 12.41 -1.99
C ASN A 137 11.94 11.06 -1.70
N VAL A 138 12.68 9.96 -1.64
CA VAL A 138 12.11 8.65 -1.34
C VAL A 138 12.60 8.20 0.03
N LYS A 139 11.66 7.90 0.94
CA LYS A 139 11.94 7.39 2.27
C LYS A 139 11.58 5.91 2.33
N VAL A 140 12.50 5.09 2.81
CA VAL A 140 12.25 3.66 3.01
C VAL A 140 11.45 3.45 4.29
N GLY A 141 10.23 2.98 4.11
CA GLY A 141 9.31 2.58 5.18
C GLY A 141 9.70 1.23 5.81
N PRO A 142 8.93 0.76 6.79
CA PRO A 142 9.14 -0.55 7.40
C PRO A 142 8.86 -1.70 6.41
N MET A 143 9.39 -2.89 6.72
CA MET A 143 9.06 -4.11 5.96
C MET A 143 7.62 -4.60 6.21
N ASP A 144 7.05 -4.23 7.35
CA ASP A 144 5.72 -4.64 7.80
C ASP A 144 4.88 -3.38 8.08
N SER A 145 3.65 -3.36 7.58
CA SER A 145 2.74 -2.22 7.70
C SER A 145 2.33 -1.94 9.15
N GLY A 146 2.29 -2.97 10.01
CA GLY A 146 1.98 -2.77 11.44
C GLY A 146 3.01 -1.92 12.18
N ARG A 147 4.19 -1.68 11.58
CA ARG A 147 5.27 -0.85 12.15
C ARG A 147 5.28 0.57 11.57
N ILE A 148 4.35 0.91 10.68
CA ILE A 148 4.21 2.26 10.12
C ILE A 148 4.05 3.33 11.21
N PRO A 149 3.23 3.15 12.27
CA PRO A 149 3.04 4.18 13.28
C PRO A 149 4.34 4.59 13.98
N GLY A 150 5.12 3.60 14.45
CA GLY A 150 6.41 3.87 15.09
C GLY A 150 7.50 4.35 14.12
N TRP A 151 7.34 4.10 12.82
CA TRP A 151 8.21 4.68 11.79
C TRP A 151 7.87 6.15 11.54
N MET A 152 6.57 6.49 11.49
CA MET A 152 6.08 7.85 11.30
C MET A 152 6.52 8.77 12.43
N GLU A 153 6.42 8.35 13.69
CA GLU A 153 6.86 9.15 14.85
C GLU A 153 8.34 9.57 14.79
N LYS A 154 9.21 8.76 14.16
CA LYS A 154 10.65 8.97 14.13
C LYS A 154 11.12 9.71 12.88
N ASN A 155 10.42 9.51 11.77
CA ASN A 155 10.87 9.94 10.43
C ASN A 155 9.94 10.98 9.79
N TRP A 156 8.80 11.29 10.42
CA TRP A 156 7.80 12.25 9.92
C TRP A 156 7.52 13.34 10.98
N PRO A 157 7.40 14.63 10.59
CA PRO A 157 7.55 15.19 9.25
C PRO A 157 9.00 15.16 8.73
N PRO A 158 9.22 15.07 7.40
CA PRO A 158 10.56 15.09 6.82
C PRO A 158 11.25 16.42 7.15
N LYS A 159 12.45 16.35 7.73
CA LYS A 159 13.31 17.51 8.01
C LYS A 159 13.90 18.10 6.73
#